data_AF-I4N3Z9-F1
#
_entry.id   AF-I4N3Z9-F1
#
_cell.length_a   1.000
_cell.length_b   1.000
_cell.length_c   1.000
_cell.angle_alpha   90.00
_cell.angle_beta   90.00
_cell.angle_gamma   90.00
#
_symmetry.space_group_name_H-M   'P 1'
#
loop_
_entity.id
_entity.type
_entity.pdbx_description
1 polymer ?
#
loop_
_entity_poly.entity_id
_entity_poly.type
_entity_poly.pdbx_seq_one_letter_code
_entity_poly.pdbx_strand_id
1 'polypeptide(L)' 'MTIEAETLVELTEALQQRGMVLMADVVFTRAPYRCDHHWICCVA' A
#
# COMPACT_ATOMS: atom_id res chain seq x y z
N MET A 1 10.47 -15.85 -6.57
CA MET A 1 11.03 -14.48 -6.64
C MET A 1 10.71 -13.84 -5.31
N THR A 2 11.71 -13.28 -4.62
CA THR A 2 11.54 -12.63 -3.31
C THR A 2 11.89 -11.16 -3.49
N ILE A 3 11.05 -10.26 -3.00
CA ILE A 3 11.28 -8.82 -2.98
C ILE A 3 11.19 -8.42 -1.51
N GLU A 4 12.29 -7.87 -1.01
CA GLU A 4 12.34 -7.31 0.34
C GLU A 4 12.03 -5.81 0.21
N ALA A 5 11.03 -5.36 0.97
CA ALA A 5 10.60 -3.98 1.04
C ALA A 5 10.07 -3.73 2.45
N GLU A 6 10.44 -2.59 3.04
CA GLU A 6 9.98 -2.19 4.37
C GLU A 6 8.66 -1.43 4.30
N THR A 7 8.38 -0.80 3.15
CA THR A 7 7.13 -0.07 2.92
C THR A 7 6.40 -0.53 1.65
N LEU A 8 5.09 -0.29 1.60
CA LEU A 8 4.29 -0.55 0.39
C LEU A 8 4.79 0.26 -0.81
N VAL A 9 5.33 1.47 -0.57
CA VAL A 9 5.89 2.35 -1.59
C VAL A 9 7.14 1.75 -2.23
N GLU A 10 8.07 1.27 -1.41
CA GLU A 10 9.28 0.58 -1.89
C GLU A 10 8.94 -0.67 -2.69
N LEU A 11 7.92 -1.41 -2.25
CA LEU A 11 7.42 -2.56 -2.98
C LEU A 11 6.85 -2.16 -4.34
N THR A 12 5.97 -1.15 -4.42
CA THR A 12 5.40 -0.71 -5.70
C THR A 12 6.45 -0.17 -6.67
N GLU A 13 7.44 0.56 -6.19
CA GLU A 13 8.58 1.02 -7.00
C GLU A 13 9.40 -0.16 -7.56
N ALA A 14 9.73 -1.14 -6.71
CA ALA A 14 10.48 -2.33 -7.13
C ALA A 14 9.71 -3.18 -8.16
N LEU A 15 8.38 -3.24 -8.05
CA LEU A 15 7.52 -3.94 -9.01
C LEU A 15 7.42 -3.17 -10.33
N GLN A 16 7.33 -1.83 -10.30
CA GLN A 16 7.31 -0.99 -11.50
C GLN A 16 8.61 -1.09 -12.30
N GLN A 17 9.78 -1.09 -11.64
CA GLN A 17 11.08 -1.28 -12.31
C GLN A 17 11.18 -2.62 -13.05
N ARG A 18 10.38 -3.60 -12.65
CA ARG A 18 10.28 -4.92 -13.30
C ARG A 18 9.22 -4.97 -14.41
N GLY A 19 8.63 -3.83 -14.77
CA GLY A 19 7.65 -3.71 -15.83
C GLY A 19 6.23 -4.10 -15.40
N MET A 20 5.97 -4.23 -14.10
CA MET A 20 4.60 -4.46 -13.61
C MET A 20 3.82 -3.15 -13.56
N VAL A 21 2.54 -3.23 -13.92
CA VAL A 21 1.63 -2.09 -13.96
C VAL A 21 0.89 -1.99 -12.64
N LEU A 22 0.92 -0.80 -12.03
CA LEU A 22 0.11 -0.50 -10.85
C LEU A 22 -1.37 -0.50 -11.25
N MET A 23 -2.17 -1.43 -10.72
CA MET A 23 -3.60 -1.50 -11.02
C MET A 23 -4.47 -0.64 -10.10
N ALA A 24 -4.02 -0.42 -8.86
CA ALA A 24 -4.70 0.43 -7.89
C ALA A 24 -3.69 0.90 -6.84
N ASP A 25 -3.88 2.12 -6.33
CA ASP A 25 -3.13 2.62 -5.19
C ASP A 25 -3.89 2.34 -3.90
N VAL A 26 -3.19 1.84 -2.89
CA VAL A 26 -3.79 1.41 -1.62
C VAL A 26 -3.23 2.23 -0.49
N VAL A 27 -4.09 3.03 0.12
CA VAL A 27 -3.73 3.89 1.26
C VAL A 27 -4.43 3.38 2.51
N PHE A 28 -3.63 3.00 3.52
CA PHE A 28 -4.14 2.70 4.85
C PHE A 28 -4.12 3.96 5.70
N THR A 29 -5.32 4.42 6.06
CA THR A 29 -5.48 5.56 6.97
C THR A 29 -6.02 5.07 8.30
N ARG A 30 -5.51 5.63 9.40
CA ARG A 30 -6.10 5.35 10.71
C ARG A 30 -7.49 5.96 10.74
N ALA A 31 -8.50 5.16 11.04
CA ALA A 31 -9.86 5.65 11.19
C ALA A 31 -9.90 6.74 12.27
N PRO A 32 -10.81 7.72 12.17
CA PRO A 32 -11.01 8.72 13.20
C PRO A 32 -11.15 8.05 14.58
N TYR A 33 -10.63 8.68 15.64
CA TYR A 33 -10.54 8.10 16.99
C TYR A 33 -11.84 7.45 17.49
N ARG A 34 -12.99 8.01 17.08
CA ARG A 34 -14.35 7.52 17.35
C ARG A 34 -14.74 6.17 16.71
N CYS A 35 -13.83 5.54 15.96
CA CYS A 35 -14.05 4.28 15.25
C CYS A 35 -13.09 3.17 15.75
N ASP A 36 -12.91 3.06 17.07
CA ASP A 36 -12.23 1.95 17.74
C ASP A 36 -10.83 1.60 17.19
N HIS A 37 -10.08 2.62 16.74
CA HIS A 37 -8.74 2.45 16.17
C HIS A 37 -8.67 1.52 14.95
N HIS A 38 -9.76 1.41 14.19
CA HIS A 38 -9.74 0.67 12.94
C HIS A 38 -8.82 1.33 11.91
N TRP A 39 -8.38 0.54 10.93
CA TRP A 39 -7.69 1.02 9.75
C TRP A 39 -8.64 1.02 8.58
N ILE A 40 -8.69 2.12 7.84
CA ILE A 40 -9.46 2.26 6.60
C ILE A 40 -8.49 2.03 5.45
N CYS A 41 -8.78 1.01 4.65
CA CYS A 41 -8.10 0.73 3.39
C CYS A 41 -8.85 1.48 2.28
N CYS A 42 -8.22 2.49 1.71
CA CYS A 42 -8.73 3.21 0.54
C CYS A 42 -8.04 2.67 -0.70
N VAL A 43 -8.82 2.27 -1.71
CA VAL A 43 -8.33 1.85 -3.03
C VAL A 43 -8.73 2.95 -4.01
N ALA A 44 -7.75 3.60 -4.63
CA ALA A 44 -7.93 4.67 -5.62
C ALA A 44 -7.79 4.16 -7.06
#